data_AF-A0A139A2S6-F1
#
_entry.id   AF-A0A139A2S6-F1
#
_cell.length_a   1.000
_cell.length_b   1.000
_cell.length_c   1.000
_cell.angle_alpha   90.00
_cell.angle_beta   90.00
_cell.angle_gamma   90.00
#
_symmetry.space_group_name_H-M   'P 1'
#
loop_
_entity.id
_entity.type
_entity.pdbx_description
1 polymer ?
#
loop_
_entity_poly.entity_id
_entity_poly.type
_entity_poly.pdbx_seq_one_letter_code
_entity_poly.pdbx_strand_id
1 'polypeptide(L)'
;MATDGNEQQPNDHFVFGYGSLISASSRARTAPPNDRFPHLPVRAHTLRRMWSIRSRSRGCTALGCVQVDGCCDGAWNEECPNVANGVVFYLGGEVEMRAYGEREGSEYIRTLLPPSHLQSTSPSLLPSYLTHHSSRIWVYVHPDISRAQLPTVQFPIAQTYLDVVLAGCLEIGEGFAEEFVRSTWFHTSAQVSPAIRTRHCQPTCSTVCDGFTRTPSQPPGNCCFLSSMSSVPTPPSKPTTTATTDTNTQTCMCIPWVDDRQSPRYIRWEPDAPVGDVDKLLRAVLGEHRVTLRLRAE
;
A
#
# COMPACT_ATOMS: atom_id res chain seq x y z
N MET A 1 -39.85 31.44 0.60
CA MET A 1 -38.46 31.38 1.08
C MET A 1 -38.30 30.03 1.74
N ALA A 2 -37.56 29.11 1.12
CA ALA A 2 -37.19 27.85 1.76
C ALA A 2 -35.79 28.06 2.36
N THR A 3 -35.61 27.69 3.63
CA THR A 3 -34.32 27.70 4.30
C THR A 3 -33.60 26.39 3.99
N ASP A 4 -32.47 26.46 3.27
CA ASP A 4 -31.62 25.29 3.02
C ASP A 4 -31.12 24.72 4.35
N GLY A 5 -31.57 23.52 4.70
CA GLY A 5 -31.35 22.87 5.99
C GLY A 5 -29.96 22.25 6.17
N ASN A 6 -28.89 22.88 5.67
CA ASN A 6 -27.52 22.45 5.89
C ASN A 6 -26.62 23.61 6.36
N GLU A 7 -27.07 24.26 7.44
CA GLU A 7 -26.31 25.32 8.11
C GLU A 7 -25.01 24.73 8.67
N GLN A 8 -23.87 25.12 8.10
CA GLN A 8 -22.54 24.62 8.45
C GLN A 8 -22.16 25.06 9.87
N GLN A 9 -21.60 24.16 10.68
CA GLN A 9 -21.21 24.50 12.05
C GLN A 9 -19.73 24.92 12.09
N PRO A 10 -19.35 25.85 12.98
CA PRO A 10 -17.93 26.17 13.16
C PRO A 10 -17.16 24.92 13.59
N ASN A 11 -16.13 24.58 12.81
CA ASN A 11 -15.25 23.40 12.94
C ASN A 11 -15.87 22.06 12.49
N ASP A 12 -16.48 22.00 11.30
CA ASP A 12 -16.84 20.72 10.69
C ASP A 12 -15.60 19.84 10.41
N HIS A 13 -15.56 18.66 11.05
CA HIS A 13 -14.44 17.72 11.00
C HIS A 13 -14.68 16.58 10.01
N PHE A 14 -13.66 16.25 9.23
CA PHE A 14 -13.67 15.17 8.25
C PHE A 14 -12.43 14.30 8.41
N VAL A 15 -12.46 13.05 7.95
CA VAL A 15 -11.28 12.17 7.88
C VAL A 15 -11.08 11.68 6.45
N PHE A 16 -9.83 11.73 5.97
CA PHE A 16 -9.37 11.01 4.80
C PHE A 16 -8.93 9.58 5.21
N GLY A 17 -9.73 8.59 4.84
CA GLY A 17 -9.46 7.17 5.04
C GLY A 17 -8.83 6.54 3.79
N TYR A 18 -7.61 6.01 3.92
CA TYR A 18 -6.84 5.38 2.83
C TYR A 18 -6.66 3.86 2.97
N GLY A 19 -7.26 3.25 3.98
CA GLY A 19 -7.14 1.82 4.28
C GLY A 19 -8.47 1.25 4.76
N SER A 20 -8.50 0.57 5.92
CA SER A 20 -9.75 -0.02 6.44
C SER A 20 -10.89 0.98 6.63
N LEU A 21 -10.61 2.28 6.71
CA LEU A 21 -11.62 3.36 6.76
C LEU A 21 -12.31 3.64 5.42
N ILE A 22 -11.88 3.02 4.31
CA ILE A 22 -12.58 3.08 3.01
C ILE A 22 -13.92 2.33 3.05
N SER A 23 -13.99 1.19 3.75
CA SER A 23 -15.24 0.43 3.94
C SER A 23 -16.23 1.13 4.88
N ALA A 24 -17.50 1.19 4.46
CA ALA A 24 -18.57 1.77 5.28
C ALA A 24 -18.84 0.99 6.56
N SER A 25 -18.91 -0.35 6.50
CA SER A 25 -19.12 -1.21 7.68
C SER A 25 -17.99 -1.07 8.70
N SER A 26 -16.74 -0.95 8.20
CA SER A 26 -15.57 -0.71 9.04
C SER A 26 -15.60 0.62 9.78
N ARG A 27 -16.15 1.69 9.18
CA ARG A 27 -16.41 2.99 9.85
C ARG A 27 -17.52 2.87 10.91
N ALA A 28 -18.64 2.23 10.56
CA ALA A 28 -19.78 2.04 11.46
C ALA A 28 -19.42 1.30 12.76
N ARG A 29 -18.43 0.39 12.70
CA ARG A 29 -17.84 -0.30 13.88
C ARG A 29 -16.89 0.59 14.73
N THR A 30 -16.84 1.91 14.52
CA THR A 30 -16.07 2.86 15.34
C THR A 30 -16.91 4.02 15.83
N ALA A 31 -17.75 4.58 14.98
CA ALA A 31 -18.76 5.56 15.37
C ALA A 31 -20.03 5.32 14.53
N PRO A 32 -21.23 5.71 15.01
CA PRO A 32 -22.44 5.68 14.20
C PRO A 32 -22.22 6.40 12.86
N PRO A 33 -22.79 5.90 11.74
CA PRO A 33 -22.77 6.62 10.48
C PRO A 33 -23.36 8.03 10.63
N ASN A 34 -22.72 9.01 10.00
CA ASN A 34 -23.19 10.39 9.95
C ASN A 34 -23.42 10.77 8.48
N ASP A 35 -24.65 11.12 8.14
CA ASP A 35 -25.15 11.34 6.78
C ASP A 35 -25.26 12.82 6.40
N ARG A 36 -24.87 13.75 7.30
CA ARG A 36 -24.89 15.21 7.06
C ARG A 36 -24.15 15.64 5.78
N PHE A 37 -23.10 14.91 5.42
CA PHE A 37 -22.40 15.07 4.15
C PHE A 37 -22.10 13.70 3.53
N PRO A 38 -22.20 13.54 2.20
CA PRO A 38 -21.81 12.29 1.55
C PRO A 38 -20.30 12.05 1.70
N HIS A 39 -19.93 10.78 1.79
CA HIS A 39 -18.53 10.39 1.65
C HIS A 39 -18.09 10.56 0.20
N LEU A 40 -16.89 11.08 0.00
CA LEU A 40 -16.37 11.45 -1.31
C LEU A 40 -15.10 10.64 -1.63
N PRO A 41 -15.08 9.82 -2.70
CA PRO A 41 -13.86 9.22 -3.18
C PRO A 41 -12.93 10.30 -3.76
N VAL A 42 -11.70 10.37 -3.23
CA VAL A 42 -10.70 11.37 -3.61
C VAL A 42 -9.32 10.73 -3.73
N ARG A 43 -8.42 11.44 -4.40
CA ARG A 43 -6.97 11.20 -4.38
C ARG A 43 -6.32 12.24 -3.49
N ALA A 44 -5.54 11.79 -2.52
CA ALA A 44 -4.70 12.64 -1.69
C ALA A 44 -3.28 12.62 -2.26
N HIS A 45 -2.89 13.75 -2.85
CA HIS A 45 -1.49 14.09 -3.13
C HIS A 45 -0.76 14.29 -1.80
N THR A 46 0.58 14.25 -1.82
CA THR A 46 1.46 14.30 -0.62
C THR A 46 1.38 13.11 0.32
N LEU A 47 0.67 12.02 -0.02
CA LEU A 47 0.56 10.83 0.82
C LEU A 47 1.12 9.59 0.12
N ARG A 48 2.16 8.99 0.72
CA ARG A 48 2.72 7.70 0.26
C ARG A 48 2.21 6.58 1.14
N ARG A 49 1.23 5.82 0.63
CA ARG A 49 0.67 4.61 1.27
C ARG A 49 1.59 3.42 1.10
N MET A 50 1.64 2.52 2.09
CA MET A 50 2.41 1.27 2.04
C MET A 50 1.93 0.28 3.11
N TRP A 51 2.40 -0.97 3.05
CA TRP A 51 2.24 -1.95 4.12
C TRP A 51 3.33 -1.75 5.19
N SER A 52 2.99 -1.11 6.32
CA SER A 52 4.02 -0.66 7.28
C SER A 52 3.64 -0.60 8.76
N ILE A 53 2.39 -0.90 9.11
CA ILE A 53 1.91 -0.86 10.50
C ILE A 53 1.85 -2.30 11.04
N ARG A 54 2.93 -2.76 11.68
CA ARG A 54 2.96 -4.09 12.33
C ARG A 54 2.16 -4.07 13.63
N SER A 55 0.93 -4.56 13.57
CA SER A 55 0.03 -4.56 14.72
C SER A 55 0.29 -5.76 15.61
N ARG A 56 0.86 -5.49 16.80
CA ARG A 56 1.24 -6.54 17.77
C ARG A 56 0.06 -7.33 18.31
N SER A 57 -1.09 -6.69 18.51
CA SER A 57 -2.32 -7.33 19.00
C SER A 57 -2.99 -8.22 17.96
N ARG A 58 -2.76 -7.97 16.66
CA ARG A 58 -3.38 -8.70 15.54
C ARG A 58 -2.42 -9.70 14.88
N GLY A 59 -1.11 -9.58 15.13
CA GLY A 59 -0.10 -10.42 14.48
C GLY A 59 -0.06 -10.25 12.95
N CYS A 60 -0.33 -9.05 12.45
CA CYS A 60 -0.40 -8.76 11.01
C CYS A 60 0.16 -7.35 10.69
N THR A 61 0.43 -7.09 9.41
CA THR A 61 0.76 -5.74 8.91
C THR A 61 -0.46 -5.09 8.27
N ALA A 62 -0.79 -3.88 8.73
CA ALA A 62 -1.80 -2.98 8.18
C ALA A 62 -1.16 -1.85 7.35
N LEU A 63 -2.01 -1.09 6.66
CA LEU A 63 -1.59 0.05 5.85
C LEU A 63 -1.17 1.23 6.70
N GLY A 64 -0.01 1.81 6.40
CA GLY A 64 0.38 3.13 6.90
C GLY A 64 0.62 4.09 5.74
N CYS A 65 0.42 5.38 5.98
CA CYS A 65 0.90 6.45 5.13
C CYS A 65 2.01 7.24 5.82
N VAL A 66 2.88 7.85 5.02
CA VAL A 66 3.61 9.06 5.44
C VAL A 66 3.17 10.25 4.59
N GLN A 67 3.21 11.42 5.20
CA GLN A 67 3.09 12.68 4.47
C GLN A 67 4.47 13.09 3.94
N VAL A 68 4.54 13.47 2.68
CA VAL A 68 5.77 13.78 1.93
C VAL A 68 5.53 14.97 1.02
N ASP A 69 6.56 15.76 0.78
CA ASP A 69 6.44 16.91 -0.12
C ASP A 69 6.04 16.48 -1.56
N GLY A 70 5.48 17.44 -2.30
CA GLY A 70 4.73 17.21 -3.54
C GLY A 70 5.42 16.34 -4.59
N CYS A 71 4.63 15.54 -5.30
CA CYS A 71 5.06 14.60 -6.35
C CYS A 71 4.43 14.90 -7.72
N CYS A 72 3.50 15.86 -7.77
CA CYS A 72 2.63 16.08 -8.91
C CYS A 72 2.49 17.58 -9.14
N ASP A 73 2.83 18.03 -10.35
CA ASP A 73 2.74 19.42 -10.78
C ASP A 73 1.28 19.80 -11.13
N GLY A 74 0.32 19.33 -10.33
CA GLY A 74 -1.12 19.32 -10.63
C GLY A 74 -1.56 18.23 -11.63
N ALA A 75 -0.63 17.55 -12.31
CA ALA A 75 -0.92 16.45 -13.22
C ALA A 75 -0.92 15.09 -12.48
N TRP A 76 -1.98 14.29 -12.68
CA TRP A 76 -2.04 12.93 -12.18
C TRP A 76 -1.09 12.02 -12.97
N ASN A 77 -0.35 11.19 -12.26
CA ASN A 77 0.50 10.15 -12.82
C ASN A 77 0.26 8.86 -12.01
N GLU A 78 -0.17 7.78 -12.67
CA GLU A 78 -0.36 6.44 -12.07
C GLU A 78 0.91 5.93 -11.37
N GLU A 79 2.08 6.36 -11.86
CA GLU A 79 3.38 5.97 -11.32
C GLU A 79 3.83 6.82 -10.12
N CYS A 80 3.13 7.92 -9.77
CA CYS A 80 3.53 8.73 -8.62
C CYS A 80 3.25 7.98 -7.30
N PRO A 81 4.28 7.64 -6.50
CA PRO A 81 4.08 6.91 -5.26
C PRO A 81 3.56 7.79 -4.11
N ASN A 82 3.31 9.09 -4.31
CA ASN A 82 2.84 10.03 -3.28
C ASN A 82 1.39 10.48 -3.52
N VAL A 83 0.64 9.71 -4.30
CA VAL A 83 -0.81 9.81 -4.42
C VAL A 83 -1.42 8.56 -3.82
N ALA A 84 -2.36 8.74 -2.89
CA ALA A 84 -3.18 7.66 -2.36
C ALA A 84 -4.65 7.94 -2.66
N ASN A 85 -5.35 7.01 -3.32
CA ASN A 85 -6.80 7.06 -3.39
C ASN A 85 -7.43 6.65 -2.04
N GLY A 86 -8.56 7.25 -1.70
CA GLY A 86 -9.26 7.00 -0.44
C GLY A 86 -10.61 7.70 -0.41
N VAL A 87 -11.21 7.79 0.76
CA VAL A 87 -12.48 8.49 0.97
C VAL A 87 -12.34 9.59 1.99
N VAL A 88 -12.90 10.77 1.71
CA VAL A 88 -13.20 11.76 2.75
C VAL A 88 -14.61 11.52 3.25
N PHE A 89 -14.79 11.39 4.55
CA PHE A 89 -16.10 11.29 5.19
C PHE A 89 -16.22 12.27 6.35
N TYR A 90 -17.44 12.73 6.62
CA TYR A 90 -17.71 13.59 7.76
C TYR A 90 -17.60 12.79 9.06
N LEU A 91 -16.97 13.40 10.06
CA LEU A 91 -16.61 12.73 11.29
C LEU A 91 -17.66 12.93 12.38
N GLY A 92 -18.29 14.11 12.44
CA GLY A 92 -19.03 14.57 13.61
C GLY A 92 -18.18 15.44 14.53
N GLY A 93 -18.41 15.34 15.85
CA GLY A 93 -17.82 16.22 16.85
C GLY A 93 -16.73 15.55 17.69
N GLU A 94 -16.55 16.06 18.91
CA GLU A 94 -15.54 15.60 19.89
C GLU A 94 -15.72 14.15 20.35
N VAL A 95 -16.92 13.57 20.24
CA VAL A 95 -17.18 12.17 20.61
C VAL A 95 -16.59 11.24 19.56
N GLU A 96 -16.92 11.49 18.29
CA GLU A 96 -16.45 10.71 17.16
C GLU A 96 -14.94 10.92 16.94
N MET A 97 -14.45 12.16 17.06
CA MET A 97 -13.00 12.46 17.02
C MET A 97 -12.18 11.66 18.04
N ARG A 98 -12.75 11.34 19.20
CA ARG A 98 -12.11 10.51 20.22
C ARG A 98 -12.19 9.03 19.85
N ALA A 99 -13.36 8.54 19.44
CA ALA A 99 -13.54 7.14 19.03
C ALA A 99 -12.61 6.74 17.86
N TYR A 100 -12.43 7.60 16.85
CA TYR A 100 -11.44 7.38 15.79
C TYR A 100 -9.99 7.53 16.27
N GLY A 101 -9.72 8.40 17.25
CA GLY A 101 -8.42 8.48 17.92
C GLY A 101 -8.05 7.18 18.66
N GLU A 102 -8.99 6.62 19.42
CA GLU A 102 -8.83 5.36 20.14
C GLU A 102 -8.71 4.15 19.21
N ARG A 103 -9.44 4.15 18.08
CA ARG A 103 -9.36 3.12 17.03
C ARG A 103 -7.94 3.00 16.45
N GLU A 104 -7.36 4.13 16.04
CA GLU A 104 -6.04 4.16 15.41
C GLU A 104 -4.90 4.11 16.45
N GLY A 105 -5.17 4.54 17.69
CA GLY A 105 -4.31 4.31 18.85
C GLY A 105 -2.92 4.95 18.73
N SER A 106 -1.91 4.28 19.29
CA SER A 106 -0.50 4.73 19.23
C SER A 106 0.24 4.29 17.97
N GLU A 107 -0.45 3.60 17.03
CA GLU A 107 0.12 3.15 15.75
C GLU A 107 0.31 4.34 14.77
N TYR A 108 -0.50 5.40 14.91
CA TYR A 108 -0.52 6.58 14.03
C TYR A 108 -0.54 7.90 14.83
N ILE A 109 -0.29 9.01 14.14
CA ILE A 109 -0.64 10.36 14.59
C ILE A 109 -1.71 10.96 13.67
N ARG A 110 -2.55 11.84 14.22
CA ARG A 110 -3.54 12.61 13.46
C ARG A 110 -2.93 13.94 13.00
N THR A 111 -2.86 14.17 11.69
CA THR A 111 -2.38 15.43 11.07
C THR A 111 -3.48 16.08 10.22
N LEU A 112 -3.33 17.37 9.94
CA LEU A 112 -4.21 18.08 8.99
C LEU A 112 -3.77 17.78 7.55
N LEU A 113 -4.75 17.47 6.71
CA LEU A 113 -4.59 17.33 5.26
C LEU A 113 -5.27 18.54 4.59
N PRO A 114 -4.51 19.48 3.99
CA PRO A 114 -5.08 20.64 3.31
C PRO A 114 -6.01 20.23 2.15
N PRO A 115 -7.15 20.91 1.93
CA PRO A 115 -8.02 20.63 0.77
C PRO A 115 -7.31 20.78 -0.57
N SER A 116 -6.26 21.61 -0.66
CA SER A 116 -5.39 21.76 -1.84
C SER A 116 -4.56 20.51 -2.16
N HIS A 117 -4.43 19.56 -1.24
CA HIS A 117 -3.76 18.28 -1.48
C HIS A 117 -4.75 17.20 -1.95
N LEU A 118 -6.05 17.51 -2.02
CA LEU A 118 -7.09 16.59 -2.46
C LEU A 118 -7.53 16.88 -3.89
N GLN A 119 -7.82 15.82 -4.62
CA GLN A 119 -8.42 15.85 -5.95
C GLN A 119 -9.59 14.88 -5.98
N SER A 120 -10.74 15.32 -6.48
CA SER A 120 -11.90 14.44 -6.74
C SER A 120 -11.51 13.32 -7.71
N THR A 121 -12.05 12.11 -7.53
CA THR A 121 -11.90 11.03 -8.53
C THR A 121 -12.74 11.27 -9.78
N SER A 122 -13.84 12.01 -9.65
CA SER A 122 -14.68 12.54 -10.73
C SER A 122 -14.16 13.90 -11.25
N PRO A 123 -14.42 14.30 -12.52
CA PRO A 123 -14.04 15.62 -13.06
C PRO A 123 -14.59 16.85 -12.32
N SER A 124 -15.53 16.66 -11.38
CA SER A 124 -16.04 17.72 -10.50
C SER A 124 -14.98 18.28 -9.57
N LEU A 125 -15.06 19.58 -9.27
CA LEU A 125 -14.32 20.20 -8.16
C LEU A 125 -14.72 19.57 -6.82
N LEU A 126 -13.86 19.72 -5.80
CA LEU A 126 -14.22 19.36 -4.44
C LEU A 126 -15.45 20.17 -3.97
N PRO A 127 -16.41 19.57 -3.25
CA PRO A 127 -17.54 20.28 -2.68
C PRO A 127 -17.11 21.42 -1.74
N SER A 128 -17.89 22.51 -1.74
CA SER A 128 -17.61 23.71 -0.97
C SER A 128 -17.46 23.47 0.53
N TYR A 129 -18.15 22.47 1.09
CA TYR A 129 -18.05 22.07 2.50
C TYR A 129 -16.67 21.49 2.87
N LEU A 130 -15.91 20.93 1.91
CA LEU A 130 -14.53 20.48 2.15
C LEU A 130 -13.51 21.61 2.00
N THR A 131 -13.79 22.60 1.15
CA THR A 131 -12.88 23.73 0.89
C THR A 131 -13.14 24.93 1.80
N HIS A 132 -14.16 24.90 2.65
CA HIS A 132 -14.48 25.98 3.58
C HIS A 132 -13.38 26.15 4.65
N HIS A 133 -13.06 27.39 5.01
CA HIS A 133 -11.92 27.73 5.87
C HIS A 133 -12.02 27.18 7.30
N SER A 134 -13.24 26.95 7.79
CA SER A 134 -13.53 26.32 9.09
C SER A 134 -13.46 24.79 9.06
N SER A 135 -13.49 24.18 7.87
CA SER A 135 -13.46 22.73 7.74
C SER A 135 -12.06 22.19 8.01
N ARG A 136 -12.00 21.01 8.64
CA ARG A 136 -10.73 20.35 9.00
C ARG A 136 -10.77 18.90 8.52
N ILE A 137 -9.95 18.60 7.52
CA ILE A 137 -9.74 17.24 7.03
C ILE A 137 -8.53 16.66 7.74
N TRP A 138 -8.75 15.57 8.47
CA TRP A 138 -7.74 14.86 9.23
C TRP A 138 -7.25 13.63 8.47
N VAL A 139 -6.00 13.24 8.67
CA VAL A 139 -5.46 11.95 8.23
C VAL A 139 -4.63 11.33 9.35
N TYR A 140 -4.66 9.99 9.45
CA TYR A 140 -3.88 9.23 10.42
C TYR A 140 -2.64 8.65 9.74
N VAL A 141 -1.45 9.12 10.08
CA VAL A 141 -0.18 8.77 9.39
C VAL A 141 0.88 8.27 10.38
N HIS A 142 1.96 7.65 9.90
CA HIS A 142 3.16 7.48 10.72
C HIS A 142 3.69 8.86 11.14
N PRO A 143 4.18 9.03 12.38
CA PRO A 143 4.82 10.27 12.81
C PRO A 143 6.16 10.54 12.11
N ASP A 144 6.86 9.48 11.69
CA ASP A 144 8.12 9.54 10.97
C ASP A 144 8.30 8.24 10.17
N ILE A 145 8.94 8.32 8.98
CA ILE A 145 9.15 7.15 8.12
C ILE A 145 10.01 6.05 8.78
N SER A 146 10.91 6.38 9.70
CA SER A 146 11.70 5.41 10.46
C SER A 146 10.85 4.43 11.29
N ARG A 147 9.56 4.74 11.53
CA ARG A 147 8.61 3.83 12.19
C ARG A 147 7.95 2.81 11.25
N ALA A 148 8.07 2.99 9.94
CA ALA A 148 7.48 2.09 8.96
C ALA A 148 8.18 0.72 8.97
N GLN A 149 7.39 -0.34 9.18
CA GLN A 149 7.88 -1.70 9.34
C GLN A 149 7.21 -2.62 8.32
N LEU A 150 7.95 -3.04 7.30
CA LEU A 150 7.44 -3.90 6.22
C LEU A 150 6.89 -5.25 6.72
N PRO A 151 5.99 -5.92 5.95
CA PRO A 151 5.49 -7.24 6.33
C PRO A 151 6.62 -8.26 6.49
N THR A 152 6.43 -9.19 7.42
CA THR A 152 7.32 -10.34 7.67
C THR A 152 6.49 -11.60 7.83
N VAL A 153 7.11 -12.78 7.86
CA VAL A 153 6.38 -14.04 8.16
C VAL A 153 5.69 -13.99 9.54
N GLN A 154 6.24 -13.23 10.49
CA GLN A 154 5.63 -12.99 11.81
C GLN A 154 4.48 -11.96 11.77
N PHE A 155 4.58 -10.96 10.89
CA PHE A 155 3.58 -9.91 10.67
C PHE A 155 3.19 -9.83 9.19
N PRO A 156 2.51 -10.85 8.64
CA PRO A 156 2.11 -10.87 7.24
C PRO A 156 0.96 -9.88 7.01
N ILE A 157 0.72 -9.53 5.76
CA ILE A 157 -0.58 -8.98 5.35
C ILE A 157 -1.62 -10.10 5.54
N ALA A 158 -2.67 -9.81 6.30
CA ALA A 158 -3.79 -10.73 6.49
C ALA A 158 -4.79 -10.58 5.34
N GLN A 159 -5.24 -11.69 4.75
CA GLN A 159 -6.31 -11.69 3.76
C GLN A 159 -7.59 -11.07 4.32
N THR A 160 -7.93 -11.34 5.58
CA THR A 160 -9.12 -10.77 6.24
C THR A 160 -9.04 -9.24 6.38
N TYR A 161 -7.82 -8.67 6.44
CA TYR A 161 -7.63 -7.22 6.35
C TYR A 161 -7.78 -6.71 4.91
N LEU A 162 -7.17 -7.41 3.93
CA LEU A 162 -7.31 -7.08 2.50
C LEU A 162 -8.78 -7.09 2.07
N ASP A 163 -9.54 -8.11 2.46
CA ASP A 163 -10.95 -8.27 2.16
C ASP A 163 -11.77 -7.05 2.62
N VAL A 164 -11.56 -6.56 3.86
CA VAL A 164 -12.28 -5.36 4.37
C VAL A 164 -11.89 -4.09 3.60
N VAL A 165 -10.62 -3.93 3.25
CA VAL A 165 -10.16 -2.74 2.50
C VAL A 165 -10.69 -2.77 1.07
N LEU A 166 -10.56 -3.91 0.38
CA LEU A 166 -10.91 -4.07 -1.02
C LEU A 166 -12.42 -4.17 -1.24
N ALA A 167 -13.19 -4.74 -0.30
CA ALA A 167 -14.65 -4.61 -0.29
C ALA A 167 -15.07 -3.12 -0.28
N GLY A 168 -14.48 -2.31 0.61
CA GLY A 168 -14.70 -0.86 0.64
C GLY A 168 -14.28 -0.13 -0.64
N CYS A 169 -13.25 -0.63 -1.33
CA CYS A 169 -12.86 -0.08 -2.64
C CYS A 169 -13.87 -0.48 -3.73
N LEU A 170 -14.38 -1.70 -3.71
CA LEU A 170 -15.39 -2.22 -4.64
C LEU A 170 -16.77 -1.57 -4.42
N GLU A 171 -17.12 -1.18 -3.19
CA GLU A 171 -18.27 -0.32 -2.87
C GLU A 171 -18.27 1.00 -3.68
N ILE A 172 -17.07 1.49 -4.05
CA ILE A 172 -16.87 2.72 -4.86
C ILE A 172 -16.78 2.39 -6.35
N GLY A 173 -16.12 1.29 -6.71
CA GLY A 173 -16.09 0.72 -8.07
C GLY A 173 -14.78 0.01 -8.42
N GLU A 174 -14.83 -0.89 -9.41
CA GLU A 174 -13.69 -1.75 -9.81
C GLU A 174 -12.41 -0.94 -10.10
N GLY A 175 -12.50 0.16 -10.88
CA GLY A 175 -11.34 0.99 -11.19
C GLY A 175 -10.68 1.67 -9.97
N PHE A 176 -11.46 2.01 -8.94
CA PHE A 176 -10.92 2.53 -7.68
C PHE A 176 -10.19 1.43 -6.89
N ALA A 177 -10.70 0.19 -6.94
CA ALA A 177 -10.06 -0.96 -6.33
C ALA A 177 -8.79 -1.40 -7.07
N GLU A 178 -8.77 -1.33 -8.41
CA GLU A 178 -7.55 -1.53 -9.21
C GLU A 178 -6.48 -0.48 -8.90
N GLU A 179 -6.85 0.81 -8.89
CA GLU A 179 -5.93 1.90 -8.51
C GLU A 179 -5.36 1.66 -7.11
N PHE A 180 -6.20 1.26 -6.15
CA PHE A 180 -5.76 0.94 -4.80
C PHE A 180 -4.69 -0.17 -4.80
N VAL A 181 -4.90 -1.28 -5.51
CA VAL A 181 -3.95 -2.40 -5.53
C VAL A 181 -2.65 -1.97 -6.23
N ARG A 182 -2.74 -1.36 -7.42
CA ARG A 182 -1.57 -0.90 -8.19
C ARG A 182 -0.69 0.07 -7.39
N SER A 183 -1.30 1.07 -6.75
CA SER A 183 -0.60 2.14 -6.02
C SER A 183 -0.09 1.72 -4.63
N THR A 184 -0.26 0.46 -4.23
CA THR A 184 0.02 0.01 -2.84
C THR A 184 0.78 -1.30 -2.77
N TRP A 185 0.58 -2.21 -3.73
CA TRP A 185 1.10 -3.57 -3.61
C TRP A 185 2.62 -3.59 -3.53
N PHE A 186 3.31 -2.92 -4.45
CA PHE A 186 4.78 -2.96 -4.54
C PHE A 186 5.50 -1.93 -3.66
N HIS A 187 4.82 -1.33 -2.66
CA HIS A 187 5.38 -0.25 -1.85
C HIS A 187 6.21 -0.77 -0.67
N THR A 188 7.52 -0.61 -0.79
CA THR A 188 8.57 -0.96 0.18
C THR A 188 9.13 0.28 0.87
N SER A 189 9.81 0.12 2.01
CA SER A 189 10.42 1.23 2.77
C SER A 189 11.57 1.91 2.01
N ALA A 190 12.23 1.21 1.09
CA ALA A 190 13.29 1.76 0.23
C ALA A 190 12.75 2.79 -0.78
N GLN A 191 11.52 2.63 -1.28
CA GLN A 191 10.85 3.66 -2.08
C GLN A 191 10.49 4.90 -1.25
N VAL A 192 10.57 4.84 0.08
CA VAL A 192 10.15 5.94 0.96
C VAL A 192 11.29 6.76 1.54
N SER A 193 12.44 6.15 1.81
CA SER A 193 13.60 6.84 2.39
C SER A 193 14.74 7.01 1.38
N PRO A 194 15.07 8.25 0.96
CA PRO A 194 16.25 8.52 0.13
C PRO A 194 17.58 8.08 0.76
N ALA A 195 17.61 7.94 2.09
CA ALA A 195 18.77 7.45 2.83
C ALA A 195 18.97 5.93 2.72
N ILE A 196 17.92 5.16 2.39
CA ILE A 196 18.02 3.73 2.11
C ILE A 196 18.36 3.55 0.62
N ARG A 197 19.58 3.93 0.24
CA ARG A 197 20.16 3.54 -1.06
C ARG A 197 20.50 2.05 -1.05
N THR A 198 19.49 1.19 -1.25
CA THR A 198 19.75 -0.13 -1.83
C THR A 198 20.35 0.09 -3.21
N ARG A 199 21.62 -0.30 -3.41
CA ARG A 199 22.22 -0.25 -4.73
C ARG A 199 21.46 -1.24 -5.62
N HIS A 200 20.86 -0.71 -6.69
CA HIS A 200 20.15 -1.47 -7.75
C HIS A 200 18.80 -2.09 -7.32
N CYS A 201 17.77 -1.23 -7.28
CA CYS A 201 16.43 -1.63 -7.74
C CYS A 201 16.09 -0.76 -8.96
N GLN A 202 16.39 -1.25 -10.17
CA GLN A 202 15.84 -0.66 -11.39
C GLN A 202 14.40 -1.17 -11.62
N PRO A 203 13.50 -0.36 -12.20
CA PRO A 203 12.11 -0.75 -12.42
C PRO A 203 11.90 -1.77 -13.56
N THR A 204 12.97 -2.31 -14.13
CA THR A 204 12.97 -3.20 -15.31
C THR A 204 12.89 -4.70 -14.99
N CYS A 205 12.58 -5.09 -13.75
CA CYS A 205 12.43 -6.50 -13.38
C CYS A 205 11.06 -7.08 -13.81
N SER A 206 10.87 -7.18 -15.13
CA SER A 206 9.72 -7.84 -15.78
C SER A 206 9.99 -9.32 -16.12
N THR A 207 11.11 -9.89 -15.65
CA THR A 207 11.49 -11.27 -15.99
C THR A 207 10.64 -12.29 -15.22
N VAL A 208 9.85 -13.02 -16.00
CA VAL A 208 9.01 -14.15 -15.59
C VAL A 208 9.85 -15.26 -14.93
N CYS A 209 9.41 -15.74 -13.77
CA CYS A 209 9.96 -16.95 -13.14
C CYS A 209 9.25 -18.20 -13.69
N ASP A 210 9.57 -18.58 -14.92
CA ASP A 210 9.13 -19.85 -15.50
C ASP A 210 10.20 -20.94 -15.33
N GLY A 211 9.75 -22.16 -15.05
CA GLY A 211 10.52 -23.39 -15.29
C GLY A 211 11.27 -23.99 -14.10
N PHE A 212 10.67 -25.01 -13.48
CA PHE A 212 11.42 -26.08 -12.81
C PHE A 212 10.91 -27.46 -13.23
N THR A 213 11.37 -27.94 -14.39
CA THR A 213 11.31 -29.35 -14.79
C THR A 213 12.69 -29.78 -15.31
N ARG A 214 13.23 -30.87 -14.74
CA ARG A 214 14.52 -31.49 -15.13
C ARG A 214 14.38 -32.14 -16.53
N THR A 215 15.41 -32.37 -17.36
CA THR A 215 16.66 -33.14 -17.14
C THR A 215 17.73 -32.85 -18.23
N PRO A 216 18.99 -33.35 -18.13
CA PRO A 216 20.13 -32.87 -18.94
C PRO A 216 20.66 -33.85 -20.02
N SER A 217 21.23 -33.33 -21.14
CA SER A 217 22.16 -34.08 -22.00
C SER A 217 23.00 -33.25 -23.02
N GLN A 218 24.32 -33.16 -22.77
CA GLN A 218 25.43 -33.03 -23.76
C GLN A 218 25.54 -31.72 -24.63
N PRO A 219 26.63 -31.51 -25.43
CA PRO A 219 27.84 -30.77 -24.98
C PRO A 219 28.17 -29.54 -25.89
N PRO A 220 29.20 -28.71 -25.58
CA PRO A 220 29.35 -27.40 -26.21
C PRO A 220 29.99 -27.44 -27.62
N GLY A 221 29.44 -26.62 -28.53
CA GLY A 221 29.99 -26.34 -29.86
C GLY A 221 30.53 -24.91 -29.96
N ASN A 222 31.71 -24.76 -30.57
CA ASN A 222 32.43 -23.49 -30.71
C ASN A 222 31.69 -22.45 -31.56
N CYS A 223 31.93 -21.17 -31.27
CA CYS A 223 32.18 -20.17 -32.32
C CYS A 223 33.22 -19.14 -31.85
N CYS A 224 34.38 -19.12 -32.53
CA CYS A 224 35.53 -18.28 -32.20
C CYS A 224 35.58 -17.03 -33.07
N PHE A 225 36.13 -15.91 -32.55
CA PHE A 225 36.96 -14.92 -33.26
C PHE A 225 37.72 -14.13 -32.15
N LEU A 226 39.05 -14.28 -31.96
CA LEU A 226 40.17 -13.59 -32.65
C LEU A 226 40.05 -12.05 -32.56
N SER A 227 41.02 -11.25 -32.08
CA SER A 227 42.49 -11.39 -31.80
C SER A 227 42.88 -10.52 -30.57
N SER A 228 44.10 -10.46 -30.00
CA SER A 228 45.47 -10.74 -30.48
C SER A 228 46.46 -11.20 -29.37
N MET A 229 47.64 -11.67 -29.79
CA MET A 229 48.81 -12.06 -28.96
C MET A 229 49.47 -10.85 -28.25
N SER A 230 50.35 -10.94 -27.24
CA SER A 230 51.22 -12.03 -26.71
C SER A 230 51.47 -11.79 -25.18
N SER A 231 52.30 -12.46 -24.36
CA SER A 231 53.41 -13.45 -24.53
C SER A 231 53.55 -14.45 -23.35
N VAL A 232 54.78 -14.77 -22.88
CA VAL A 232 55.13 -15.93 -22.02
C VAL A 232 56.17 -15.54 -20.89
N PRO A 233 56.74 -16.46 -20.06
CA PRO A 233 56.43 -16.86 -18.65
C PRO A 233 57.40 -16.32 -17.55
N THR A 234 57.17 -16.41 -16.21
CA THR A 234 57.36 -17.58 -15.28
C THR A 234 57.01 -17.21 -13.80
N PRO A 235 56.91 -18.16 -12.82
CA PRO A 235 56.37 -17.95 -11.45
C PRO A 235 57.48 -18.02 -10.33
N PRO A 236 57.20 -18.17 -9.00
CA PRO A 236 55.95 -18.07 -8.22
C PRO A 236 56.01 -17.18 -6.94
N SER A 237 54.84 -16.73 -6.44
CA SER A 237 54.63 -16.54 -4.99
C SER A 237 53.15 -16.56 -4.58
N LYS A 238 52.85 -17.26 -3.49
CA LYS A 238 51.62 -17.20 -2.68
C LYS A 238 51.86 -16.17 -1.53
N PRO A 239 50.85 -15.52 -0.91
CA PRO A 239 49.67 -16.22 -0.37
C PRO A 239 48.29 -15.52 -0.41
N THR A 240 47.26 -16.36 -0.31
CA THR A 240 46.00 -16.18 0.43
C THR A 240 45.27 -14.84 0.37
N THR A 241 44.16 -14.81 -0.39
CA THR A 241 42.96 -14.03 -0.02
C THR A 241 41.71 -14.88 -0.25
N THR A 242 40.73 -14.74 0.63
CA THR A 242 39.46 -15.47 0.66
C THR A 242 38.66 -15.36 -0.63
N ALA A 243 38.17 -16.49 -1.14
CA ALA A 243 37.16 -16.51 -2.19
C ALA A 243 35.81 -16.07 -1.62
N THR A 244 35.36 -14.87 -1.97
CA THR A 244 34.00 -14.41 -1.71
C THR A 244 33.05 -15.24 -2.58
N THR A 245 32.20 -16.05 -1.96
CA THR A 245 31.07 -16.66 -2.67
C THR A 245 30.04 -15.57 -2.96
N ASP A 246 30.07 -15.03 -4.18
CA ASP A 246 28.99 -14.20 -4.72
C ASP A 246 27.76 -15.09 -4.98
N THR A 247 27.06 -15.43 -3.90
CA THR A 247 25.69 -15.91 -3.97
C THR A 247 24.81 -14.75 -4.39
N ASN A 248 24.68 -14.55 -5.71
CA ASN A 248 23.66 -13.69 -6.29
C ASN A 248 22.28 -14.33 -6.12
N THR A 249 21.85 -14.51 -4.86
CA THR A 249 20.48 -14.86 -4.50
C THR A 249 19.62 -13.65 -4.79
N GLN A 250 19.14 -13.56 -6.02
CA GLN A 250 18.11 -12.63 -6.45
C GLN A 250 16.81 -13.00 -5.72
N THR A 251 16.65 -12.48 -4.50
CA THR A 251 15.49 -12.73 -3.65
C THR A 251 14.24 -12.21 -4.34
N CYS A 252 13.41 -13.14 -4.83
CA CYS A 252 12.07 -12.82 -5.26
C CYS A 252 11.34 -12.20 -4.04
N MET A 253 11.04 -10.91 -4.11
CA MET A 253 10.42 -10.13 -3.02
C MET A 253 8.94 -10.47 -2.90
N CYS A 254 8.64 -11.72 -2.54
CA CYS A 254 7.31 -12.16 -2.15
C CYS A 254 6.94 -11.44 -0.86
N ILE A 255 5.99 -10.50 -0.94
CA ILE A 255 5.50 -9.79 0.24
C ILE A 255 4.77 -10.80 1.13
N PRO A 256 5.17 -10.95 2.42
CA PRO A 256 4.53 -11.90 3.32
C PRO A 256 3.03 -11.64 3.45
N TRP A 257 2.23 -12.57 2.94
CA TRP A 257 0.77 -12.54 2.87
C TRP A 257 0.26 -13.93 3.24
N VAL A 258 -0.79 -13.98 4.06
CA VAL A 258 -1.44 -15.21 4.51
C VAL A 258 -2.95 -15.14 4.26
N ASP A 259 -3.52 -16.23 3.74
CA ASP A 259 -4.97 -16.43 3.76
C ASP A 259 -5.38 -16.92 5.15
N ASP A 260 -5.89 -16.01 5.96
CA ASP A 260 -6.30 -16.24 7.33
C ASP A 260 -7.83 -16.32 7.49
N ARG A 261 -8.60 -16.46 6.40
CA ARG A 261 -10.09 -16.51 6.47
C ARG A 261 -10.62 -17.66 7.34
N GLN A 262 -9.87 -18.76 7.50
CA GLN A 262 -10.20 -19.87 8.41
C GLN A 262 -9.91 -19.57 9.89
N SER A 263 -9.05 -18.59 10.19
CA SER A 263 -8.70 -18.17 11.55
C SER A 263 -8.37 -16.66 11.55
N PRO A 264 -9.40 -15.79 11.47
CA PRO A 264 -9.22 -14.37 11.16
C PRO A 264 -8.36 -13.61 12.17
N ARG A 265 -7.26 -13.02 11.69
CA ARG A 265 -6.42 -12.08 12.45
C ARG A 265 -7.06 -10.68 12.53
N TYR A 266 -7.83 -10.30 11.51
CA TYR A 266 -8.51 -9.01 11.49
C TYR A 266 -9.95 -9.12 11.98
N ILE A 267 -10.18 -8.87 13.27
CA ILE A 267 -11.49 -8.97 13.96
C ILE A 267 -12.62 -8.10 13.39
N ARG A 268 -12.31 -7.18 12.45
CA ARG A 268 -13.30 -6.35 11.73
C ARG A 268 -13.68 -6.94 10.36
N TRP A 269 -13.23 -8.15 10.03
CA TRP A 269 -13.67 -8.91 8.88
C TRP A 269 -14.97 -9.64 9.18
N GLU A 270 -15.83 -9.78 8.18
CA GLU A 270 -17.11 -10.46 8.24
C GLU A 270 -17.15 -11.52 7.12
N PRO A 271 -17.65 -12.75 7.36
CA PRO A 271 -17.65 -13.81 6.36
C PRO A 271 -18.40 -13.47 5.07
N ASP A 272 -19.40 -12.58 5.16
CA ASP A 272 -20.25 -12.15 4.04
C ASP A 272 -19.60 -11.05 3.17
N ALA A 273 -18.33 -10.70 3.42
CA ALA A 273 -17.57 -9.83 2.52
C ALA A 273 -17.48 -10.42 1.10
N PRO A 274 -17.35 -9.60 0.04
CA PRO A 274 -17.25 -10.04 -1.36
C PRO A 274 -15.88 -10.69 -1.68
N VAL A 275 -15.51 -11.74 -0.94
CA VAL A 275 -14.21 -12.41 -1.01
C VAL A 275 -13.91 -12.99 -2.40
N GLY A 276 -14.94 -13.38 -3.16
CA GLY A 276 -14.81 -13.83 -4.53
C GLY A 276 -14.38 -12.72 -5.49
N ASP A 277 -14.95 -11.53 -5.35
CA ASP A 277 -14.59 -10.36 -6.17
C ASP A 277 -13.22 -9.81 -5.78
N VAL A 278 -12.87 -9.86 -4.49
CA VAL A 278 -11.51 -9.56 -4.00
C VAL A 278 -10.49 -10.52 -4.59
N ASP A 279 -10.74 -11.84 -4.57
CA ASP A 279 -9.85 -12.85 -5.16
C ASP A 279 -9.77 -12.74 -6.70
N LYS A 280 -10.82 -12.25 -7.36
CA LYS A 280 -10.84 -11.95 -8.81
C LYS A 280 -9.99 -10.72 -9.13
N LEU A 281 -10.21 -9.61 -8.40
CA LEU A 281 -9.45 -8.36 -8.52
C LEU A 281 -7.96 -8.58 -8.30
N LEU A 282 -7.58 -9.26 -7.21
CA LEU A 282 -6.18 -9.54 -6.89
C LEU A 282 -5.51 -10.38 -7.98
N ARG A 283 -6.20 -11.38 -8.55
CA ARG A 283 -5.69 -12.15 -9.70
C ARG A 283 -5.55 -11.31 -10.96
N ALA A 284 -6.51 -10.44 -11.26
CA ALA A 284 -6.47 -9.58 -12.44
C ALA A 284 -5.31 -8.56 -12.38
N VAL A 285 -5.08 -7.93 -11.22
CA VAL A 285 -4.06 -6.88 -11.08
C VAL A 285 -2.66 -7.44 -10.85
N LEU A 286 -2.52 -8.55 -10.10
CA LEU A 286 -1.22 -9.09 -9.70
C LEU A 286 -0.74 -10.27 -10.56
N GLY A 287 -1.64 -10.87 -11.34
CA GLY A 287 -1.41 -12.12 -12.05
C GLY A 287 -1.56 -13.36 -11.15
N GLU A 288 -2.07 -14.45 -11.72
CA GLU A 288 -2.42 -15.66 -10.95
C GLU A 288 -1.26 -16.21 -10.11
N HIS A 289 -0.07 -16.35 -10.70
CA HIS A 289 1.12 -16.89 -10.03
C HIS A 289 1.50 -16.13 -8.75
N ARG A 290 1.26 -14.81 -8.68
CA ARG A 290 1.56 -14.01 -7.48
C ARG A 290 0.53 -14.19 -6.36
N VAL A 291 -0.70 -14.56 -6.71
CA VAL A 291 -1.77 -14.93 -5.76
C VAL A 291 -1.63 -16.39 -5.30
N THR A 292 -1.03 -17.26 -6.12
CA THR A 292 -0.78 -18.68 -5.76
C THR A 292 0.47 -18.86 -4.87
N LEU A 293 1.37 -17.87 -4.80
CA LEU A 293 2.48 -17.80 -3.83
C LEU A 293 2.01 -17.58 -2.37
N ARG A 294 0.78 -17.99 -2.06
CA ARG A 294 0.29 -18.26 -0.70
C ARG A 294 1.37 -19.08 0.00
N LEU A 295 1.82 -18.59 1.16
CA LEU A 295 2.55 -19.46 2.07
C LEU A 295 1.63 -20.64 2.37
N ARG A 296 1.98 -21.82 1.87
CA ARG A 296 1.48 -23.07 2.41
C ARG A 296 1.93 -23.07 3.87
N ALA A 297 1.01 -22.70 4.76
CA ALA A 297 1.16 -23.01 6.16
C ALA A 297 1.11 -24.53 6.26
N GLU A 298 2.27 -25.12 6.53
CA GLU A 298 2.40 -26.48 7.05
C GLU A 298 1.78 -26.57 8.45
#